data_AF-A0A3B0WSW7-F1
#
_entry.id   AF-A0A3B0WSW7-F1
#
_cell.length_a   1.000
_cell.length_b   1.000
_cell.length_c   1.000
_cell.angle_alpha   90.00
_cell.angle_beta   90.00
_cell.angle_gamma   90.00
#
_symmetry.space_group_name_H-M   'P 1'
#
loop_
_entity.id
_entity.type
_entity.pdbx_description
1 polymer ?
#
loop_
_entity_poly.entity_id
_entity_poly.type
_entity_poly.pdbx_seq_one_letter_code
_entity_poly.pdbx_strand_id
1 'polypeptide(L)'
;SLHNNDNLKQVFYEISQSSRNSTLIKLIQHYNPQSSVVFCNRKQQCKDLAEALWEQGFHAIALHGDLEQKERNQKLVQFSNRSSSILIATDVAARGLDIKEIHAVINYELSADPEIHIHRIGRTGRAGNEGLALSLFTPSEAGKVNAIEDYQKQAVHIENASSLTLQDNFKLKPEMTTLCISAGRKDKIRPGDILGALTATGKLKGPQIGKIDIFDKLAYVAIKQACAKLALKILSEGKIKGRQRRVRKL
;
A
#
# COMPACT_ATOMS: atom_id res chain seq x y z
N SER A 1 -8.86 -0.85 25.72
CA SER A 1 -8.57 -2.29 25.70
C SER A 1 -7.21 -2.49 25.06
N LEU A 2 -6.20 -2.84 25.85
CA LEU A 2 -4.87 -3.19 25.34
C LEU A 2 -5.03 -4.52 24.60
N HIS A 3 -5.05 -4.47 23.26
CA HIS A 3 -5.10 -5.67 22.44
C HIS A 3 -3.77 -6.40 22.60
N ASN A 4 -3.79 -7.53 23.30
CA ASN A 4 -2.68 -8.47 23.32
C ASN A 4 -2.49 -8.95 21.88
N ASN A 5 -1.39 -8.52 21.27
CA ASN A 5 -1.13 -8.63 19.85
C ASN A 5 -0.26 -9.88 19.61
N ASP A 6 -0.73 -11.05 20.05
CA ASP A 6 0.05 -12.30 20.01
C ASP A 6 0.45 -12.71 18.57
N ASN A 7 -0.15 -12.09 17.55
CA ASN A 7 0.13 -12.33 16.12
C ASN A 7 0.92 -11.19 15.44
N LEU A 8 1.48 -10.22 16.18
CA LEU A 8 2.28 -9.13 15.60
C LEU A 8 3.78 -9.34 15.87
N LYS A 9 4.56 -9.60 14.81
CA LYS A 9 6.02 -9.52 14.87
C LYS A 9 6.46 -8.05 14.77
N GLN A 10 6.95 -7.49 15.88
CA GLN A 10 7.47 -6.13 15.95
C GLN A 10 9.00 -6.14 16.07
N VAL A 11 9.71 -5.49 15.15
CA VAL A 11 11.19 -5.43 15.12
C VAL A 11 11.68 -4.02 14.85
N PHE A 12 12.71 -3.61 15.58
CA PHE A 12 13.39 -2.32 15.40
C PHE A 12 14.79 -2.53 14.85
N TYR A 13 15.22 -1.62 13.98
CA TYR A 13 16.56 -1.61 13.40
C TYR A 13 17.20 -0.25 13.66
N GLU A 14 18.28 -0.27 14.46
CA GLU A 14 19.14 0.89 14.60
C GLU A 14 19.97 1.07 13.32
N ILE A 15 19.97 2.28 12.78
CA ILE A 15 20.61 2.59 11.50
C ILE A 15 21.37 3.92 11.57
N SER A 16 22.30 4.12 10.64
CA SER A 16 22.85 5.45 10.38
C SER A 16 21.88 6.27 9.52
N GLN A 17 21.90 7.60 9.65
CA GLN A 17 21.00 8.48 8.90
C GLN A 17 21.12 8.31 7.37
N SER A 18 22.34 8.07 6.86
CA SER A 18 22.59 7.86 5.44
C SER A 18 22.10 6.49 4.92
N SER A 19 21.96 5.50 5.80
CA SER A 19 21.57 4.13 5.44
C SER A 19 20.06 3.88 5.47
N ARG A 20 19.24 4.88 5.79
CA ARG A 20 17.79 4.69 6.00
C ARG A 20 17.07 4.18 4.75
N ASN A 21 17.31 4.81 3.59
CA ASN A 21 16.74 4.37 2.31
C ASN A 21 17.19 2.96 1.92
N SER A 22 18.49 2.69 2.01
CA SER A 22 19.04 1.37 1.65
C SER A 22 18.55 0.27 2.60
N THR A 23 18.34 0.59 3.87
CA THR A 23 17.78 -0.35 4.85
C THR A 23 16.30 -0.60 4.62
N LEU A 24 15.50 0.42 4.27
CA LEU A 24 14.10 0.22 3.85
C LEU A 24 14.01 -0.78 2.68
N ILE A 25 14.87 -0.62 1.66
CA ILE A 25 14.93 -1.54 0.53
C ILE A 25 15.30 -2.96 1.00
N LYS A 26 16.31 -3.10 1.85
CA LYS A 26 16.69 -4.40 2.45
C LYS A 26 15.53 -5.06 3.18
N LEU A 27 14.77 -4.31 3.98
CA LEU A 27 13.61 -4.82 4.70
C LEU A 27 12.54 -5.34 3.73
N ILE A 28 12.23 -4.57 2.68
CA ILE A 28 11.24 -4.99 1.67
C ILE A 28 11.71 -6.24 0.94
N GLN A 29 12.99 -6.36 0.61
CA GLN A 29 13.54 -7.54 -0.07
C GLN A 29 13.58 -8.77 0.83
N HIS A 30 14.03 -8.62 2.07
CA HIS A 30 14.18 -9.70 3.03
C HIS A 30 12.82 -10.32 3.39
N TYR A 31 11.84 -9.47 3.74
CA TYR A 31 10.53 -9.92 4.18
C TYR A 31 9.54 -10.16 3.02
N ASN A 32 9.80 -9.60 1.83
CA ASN A 32 8.97 -9.71 0.63
C ASN A 32 7.44 -9.58 0.87
N PRO A 33 6.98 -8.53 1.59
CA PRO A 33 5.55 -8.38 1.89
C PRO A 33 4.74 -8.07 0.63
N GLN A 34 3.56 -8.71 0.49
CA GLN A 34 2.67 -8.45 -0.65
C GLN A 34 2.15 -7.00 -0.68
N SER A 35 1.89 -6.43 0.51
CA SER A 35 1.45 -5.05 0.69
C SER A 35 2.12 -4.42 1.91
N SER A 36 2.68 -3.23 1.73
CA SER A 36 3.34 -2.46 2.80
C SER A 36 2.81 -1.05 2.92
N VAL A 37 2.63 -0.58 4.15
CA VAL A 37 2.46 0.84 4.43
C VAL A 37 3.72 1.38 5.10
N VAL A 38 4.32 2.39 4.50
CA VAL A 38 5.53 3.05 4.99
C VAL A 38 5.14 4.41 5.56
N PHE A 39 5.40 4.64 6.85
CA PHE A 39 5.05 5.88 7.53
C PHE A 39 6.24 6.84 7.60
N CYS A 40 6.01 8.05 7.11
CA CYS A 40 6.93 9.19 7.18
C CYS A 40 6.29 10.32 8.01
N ASN A 41 7.10 11.16 8.65
CA ASN A 41 6.55 12.28 9.42
C ASN A 41 6.17 13.48 8.55
N ARG A 42 6.84 13.67 7.40
CA ARG A 42 6.67 14.85 6.54
C ARG A 42 6.16 14.48 5.14
N LYS A 43 5.28 15.34 4.61
CA LYS A 43 4.69 15.17 3.26
C LYS A 43 5.73 15.15 2.13
N GLN A 44 6.78 15.96 2.24
CA GLN A 44 7.83 16.04 1.22
C GLN A 44 8.62 14.72 1.17
N GLN A 45 8.97 14.19 2.35
CA GLN A 45 9.63 12.89 2.45
C GLN A 45 8.79 11.76 1.85
N CYS A 46 7.45 11.80 1.98
CA CYS A 46 6.60 10.82 1.30
C CYS A 46 6.77 10.86 -0.22
N LYS A 47 6.88 12.06 -0.81
CA LYS A 47 7.05 12.24 -2.25
C LYS A 47 8.43 11.76 -2.70
N ASP A 48 9.47 12.28 -2.05
CA ASP A 48 10.87 11.97 -2.38
C ASP A 48 11.14 10.46 -2.26
N LEU A 49 10.60 9.82 -1.20
CA LEU A 49 10.74 8.38 -0.99
C LEU A 49 9.98 7.55 -2.05
N ALA A 50 8.81 8.01 -2.48
CA ALA A 50 8.05 7.32 -3.53
C ALA A 50 8.81 7.36 -4.85
N GLU A 51 9.35 8.53 -5.22
CA GLU A 51 10.15 8.73 -6.43
C GLU A 51 11.42 7.86 -6.39
N ALA A 52 12.17 7.89 -5.29
CA ALA A 52 13.37 7.07 -5.11
C ALA A 52 13.06 5.56 -5.22
N LEU A 53 11.95 5.09 -4.64
CA LEU A 53 11.56 3.68 -4.76
C LEU A 53 11.13 3.31 -6.19
N TRP A 54 10.48 4.22 -6.92
CA TRP A 54 10.15 4.02 -8.33
C TRP A 54 11.40 3.88 -9.21
N GLU A 55 12.42 4.70 -8.99
CA GLU A 55 13.71 4.62 -9.69
C GLU A 55 14.41 3.27 -9.46
N GLN A 56 14.22 2.69 -8.27
CA GLN A 56 14.70 1.35 -7.92
C GLN A 56 13.78 0.22 -8.39
N GLY A 57 12.72 0.53 -9.14
CA GLY A 57 11.80 -0.45 -9.74
C GLY A 57 10.67 -0.93 -8.82
N PHE A 58 10.47 -0.31 -7.66
CA PHE A 58 9.35 -0.60 -6.77
C PHE A 58 8.12 0.24 -7.12
N HIS A 59 6.94 -0.38 -7.07
CA HIS A 59 5.68 0.33 -7.31
C HIS A 59 5.16 0.97 -6.02
N ALA A 60 5.65 2.17 -5.71
CA ALA A 60 5.29 2.91 -4.50
C ALA A 60 4.39 4.12 -4.78
N ILE A 61 3.42 4.42 -3.92
CA ILE A 61 2.56 5.61 -4.06
C ILE A 61 2.57 6.46 -2.79
N ALA A 62 2.69 7.78 -2.95
CA ALA A 62 2.67 8.73 -1.83
C ALA A 62 1.25 9.25 -1.54
N LEU A 63 0.85 9.18 -0.27
CA LEU A 63 -0.42 9.67 0.27
C LEU A 63 -0.16 10.73 1.35
N HIS A 64 -0.44 11.99 1.04
CA HIS A 64 -0.20 13.13 1.92
C HIS A 64 -1.35 14.15 1.88
N GLY A 65 -1.31 15.16 2.75
CA GLY A 65 -2.38 16.14 2.93
C GLY A 65 -2.67 17.05 1.72
N ASP A 66 -1.68 17.33 0.87
CA ASP A 66 -1.87 18.20 -0.30
C ASP A 66 -2.66 17.55 -1.46
N LEU A 67 -3.05 16.28 -1.33
CA LEU A 67 -3.78 15.58 -2.39
C LEU A 67 -5.25 15.99 -2.42
N GLU A 68 -5.76 16.35 -3.59
CA GLU A 68 -7.20 16.48 -3.80
C GLU A 68 -7.91 15.16 -3.49
N GLN A 69 -9.17 15.23 -3.02
CA GLN A 69 -9.95 14.04 -2.66
C GLN A 69 -10.04 13.00 -3.78
N LYS A 70 -10.11 13.46 -5.04
CA LYS A 70 -10.13 12.59 -6.23
C LYS A 70 -8.82 11.82 -6.39
N GLU A 71 -7.68 12.50 -6.24
CA GLU A 71 -6.36 11.86 -6.35
C GLU A 71 -6.11 10.92 -5.18
N ARG A 72 -6.47 11.35 -3.95
CA ARG A 72 -6.45 10.53 -2.74
C ARG A 72 -7.20 9.21 -2.97
N ASN A 73 -8.46 9.28 -3.40
CA ASN A 73 -9.26 8.08 -3.67
C ASN A 73 -8.62 7.19 -4.73
N GLN A 74 -8.08 7.76 -5.81
CA GLN A 74 -7.43 6.98 -6.87
C GLN A 74 -6.19 6.22 -6.35
N LYS A 75 -5.37 6.85 -5.50
CA LYS A 75 -4.19 6.22 -4.90
C LYS A 75 -4.60 5.09 -3.93
N LEU A 76 -5.59 5.34 -3.08
CA LEU A 76 -6.12 4.33 -2.17
C LEU A 76 -6.70 3.11 -2.91
N VAL A 77 -7.42 3.34 -4.00
CA VAL A 77 -7.93 2.26 -4.85
C VAL A 77 -6.78 1.47 -5.47
N GLN A 78 -5.75 2.12 -6.01
CA GLN A 78 -4.59 1.41 -6.57
C GLN A 78 -3.91 0.50 -5.55
N PHE A 79 -3.73 0.97 -4.31
CA PHE A 79 -3.16 0.16 -3.25
C PHE A 79 -4.11 -0.97 -2.81
N SER A 80 -5.39 -0.67 -2.55
CA SER A 80 -6.41 -1.67 -2.19
C SER A 80 -6.59 -2.75 -3.26
N ASN A 81 -6.38 -2.40 -4.53
CA ASN A 81 -6.47 -3.31 -5.66
C ASN A 81 -5.17 -4.10 -5.90
N ARG A 82 -4.17 -3.98 -5.03
CA ARG A 82 -2.84 -4.59 -5.18
C ARG A 82 -2.19 -4.22 -6.52
N SER A 83 -2.46 -3.00 -7.00
CA SER A 83 -1.83 -2.39 -8.20
C SER A 83 -0.62 -1.53 -7.85
N SER A 84 -0.40 -1.28 -6.57
CA SER A 84 0.84 -0.80 -5.98
C SER A 84 1.07 -1.61 -4.72
N SER A 85 2.31 -2.06 -4.50
CA SER A 85 2.67 -2.89 -3.35
C SER A 85 3.06 -2.06 -2.13
N ILE A 86 3.36 -0.77 -2.30
CA ILE A 86 3.88 0.10 -1.24
C ILE A 86 3.08 1.40 -1.21
N LEU A 87 2.47 1.71 -0.07
CA LEU A 87 1.84 2.99 0.21
C LEU A 87 2.69 3.77 1.20
N ILE A 88 3.21 4.92 0.81
CA ILE A 88 3.97 5.82 1.69
C ILE A 88 3.02 6.91 2.17
N ALA A 89 2.89 7.10 3.48
CA ALA A 89 1.93 8.04 4.03
C ALA A 89 2.41 8.79 5.27
N THR A 90 1.83 9.95 5.51
CA THR A 90 1.86 10.61 6.82
C THR A 90 0.71 10.11 7.70
N ASP A 91 0.82 10.27 9.01
CA ASP A 91 -0.23 9.86 9.96
C ASP A 91 -1.58 10.48 9.63
N VAL A 92 -1.59 11.79 9.38
CA VAL A 92 -2.82 12.54 9.01
C VAL A 92 -3.45 11.97 7.76
N ALA A 93 -2.63 11.67 6.74
CA ALA A 93 -3.13 11.13 5.49
C ALA A 93 -3.58 9.66 5.62
N ALA A 94 -2.98 8.90 6.54
CA ALA A 94 -3.27 7.50 6.79
C ALA A 94 -4.45 7.26 7.77
N ARG A 95 -4.95 8.31 8.42
CA ARG A 95 -6.20 8.21 9.20
C ARG A 95 -7.36 7.83 8.29
N GLY A 96 -8.20 6.91 8.76
CA GLY A 96 -9.33 6.40 7.98
C GLY A 96 -8.93 5.55 6.77
N LEU A 97 -7.68 5.05 6.69
CA LEU A 97 -7.33 3.97 5.76
C LEU A 97 -8.14 2.72 6.11
N ASP A 98 -9.29 2.55 5.46
CA ASP A 98 -10.06 1.30 5.43
C ASP A 98 -9.51 0.39 4.33
N ILE A 99 -8.26 -0.03 4.51
CA ILE A 99 -7.64 -1.03 3.65
C ILE A 99 -7.70 -2.35 4.41
N LYS A 100 -8.40 -3.32 3.83
CA LYS A 100 -8.38 -4.70 4.32
C LYS A 100 -6.96 -5.22 4.14
N GLU A 101 -6.37 -5.67 5.25
CA GLU A 101 -5.18 -6.51 5.28
C GLU A 101 -3.89 -5.86 4.73
N ILE A 102 -3.06 -5.34 5.63
CA ILE A 102 -1.71 -4.87 5.34
C ILE A 102 -0.73 -5.89 5.90
N HIS A 103 0.14 -6.45 5.05
CA HIS A 103 1.09 -7.49 5.46
C HIS A 103 2.24 -6.91 6.29
N ALA A 104 2.73 -5.72 5.92
CA ALA A 104 3.78 -5.04 6.67
C ALA A 104 3.49 -3.56 6.90
N VAL A 105 3.76 -3.10 8.11
CA VAL A 105 3.86 -1.68 8.45
C VAL A 105 5.34 -1.37 8.68
N ILE A 106 5.85 -0.34 8.02
CA ILE A 106 7.23 0.11 8.16
C ILE A 106 7.24 1.55 8.65
N ASN A 107 7.72 1.79 9.87
CA ASN A 107 8.02 3.13 10.35
C ASN A 107 9.35 3.58 9.75
N TYR A 108 9.30 4.35 8.68
CA TYR A 108 10.51 4.93 8.08
C TYR A 108 11.13 5.95 9.03
N GLU A 109 10.31 6.69 9.77
CA GLU A 109 10.72 7.51 10.92
C GLU A 109 9.82 7.23 12.11
N LEU A 110 10.41 7.23 13.31
CA LEU A 110 9.63 7.14 14.54
C LEU A 110 8.88 8.45 14.80
N SER A 111 7.62 8.29 15.21
CA SER A 111 6.82 9.39 15.77
C SER A 111 7.40 9.81 17.12
N ALA A 112 7.26 11.09 17.48
CA ALA A 112 7.60 11.57 18.82
C ALA A 112 6.59 11.09 19.87
N ASP A 113 5.34 10.86 19.46
CA ASP A 113 4.27 10.34 20.31
C ASP A 113 4.19 8.80 20.16
N PRO A 114 4.39 8.02 21.25
CA PRO A 114 4.31 6.56 21.22
C PRO A 114 2.90 6.03 20.92
N GLU A 115 1.83 6.79 21.22
CA GLU A 115 0.47 6.37 20.86
C GLU A 115 0.27 6.31 19.34
N ILE A 116 0.89 7.24 18.60
CA ILE A 116 0.92 7.21 17.14
C ILE A 116 1.59 5.93 16.64
N HIS A 117 2.69 5.49 17.26
CA HIS A 117 3.35 4.23 16.88
C HIS A 117 2.39 3.04 17.00
N ILE A 118 1.62 2.94 18.09
CA ILE A 118 0.59 1.91 18.27
C ILE A 118 -0.48 1.97 17.16
N HIS A 119 -0.94 3.18 16.82
CA HIS A 119 -1.92 3.37 15.74
C HIS A 119 -1.40 2.98 14.36
N ARG A 120 -0.09 3.16 14.11
CA ARG A 120 0.57 2.74 12.86
C ARG A 120 0.68 1.22 12.79
N ILE A 121 1.24 0.57 13.81
CA ILE A 121 1.42 -0.89 13.79
C ILE A 121 0.08 -1.65 13.84
N GLY A 122 -0.96 -1.07 14.44
CA GLY A 122 -2.33 -1.61 14.41
C GLY A 122 -3.02 -1.59 13.02
N ARG A 123 -2.30 -1.20 11.96
CA ARG A 123 -2.73 -1.36 10.57
C ARG A 123 -2.45 -2.75 10.00
N THR A 124 -1.54 -3.51 10.62
CA THR A 124 -1.26 -4.91 10.30
C THR A 124 -1.77 -5.85 11.41
N GLY A 125 -1.65 -7.17 11.24
CA GLY A 125 -2.04 -8.16 12.27
C GLY A 125 -3.54 -8.23 12.56
N ARG A 126 -4.40 -7.91 11.58
CA ARG A 126 -5.86 -7.89 11.74
C ARG A 126 -6.48 -9.25 11.41
N ALA A 127 -7.64 -9.53 12.02
CA ALA A 127 -8.47 -10.69 11.72
C ALA A 127 -7.77 -12.07 11.87
N GLY A 128 -6.84 -12.17 12.82
CA GLY A 128 -6.13 -13.43 13.13
C GLY A 128 -4.89 -13.69 12.27
N ASN A 129 -4.61 -12.86 11.25
CA ASN A 129 -3.41 -13.00 10.43
C ASN A 129 -2.16 -12.49 11.15
N GLU A 130 -1.00 -13.07 10.83
CA GLU A 130 0.29 -12.55 11.26
C GLU A 130 0.52 -11.16 10.69
N GLY A 131 0.94 -10.23 11.54
CA GLY A 131 1.33 -8.89 11.16
C GLY A 131 2.84 -8.69 11.29
N LEU A 132 3.40 -7.86 10.42
CA LEU A 132 4.80 -7.46 10.49
C LEU A 132 4.90 -5.95 10.72
N ALA A 133 5.50 -5.53 11.82
CA ALA A 133 5.79 -4.14 12.13
C ALA A 133 7.31 -3.93 12.23
N LEU A 134 7.86 -3.14 11.31
CA LEU A 134 9.28 -2.85 11.22
C LEU A 134 9.50 -1.37 11.51
N SER A 135 10.50 -1.04 12.31
CA SER A 135 10.80 0.35 12.66
C SER A 135 12.26 0.67 12.45
N LEU A 136 12.53 1.78 11.75
CA LEU A 136 13.88 2.32 11.59
C LEU A 136 14.08 3.48 12.56
N PHE A 137 15.24 3.51 13.22
CA PHE A 137 15.62 4.63 14.09
C PHE A 137 17.13 4.89 14.04
N THR A 138 17.53 6.15 14.24
CA THR A 138 18.94 6.51 14.45
C THR A 138 19.27 6.58 15.95
N PRO A 139 20.55 6.59 16.35
CA PRO A 139 20.94 6.78 17.76
C PRO A 139 20.32 8.03 18.41
N SER A 140 20.18 9.12 17.63
CA SER A 140 19.49 10.35 18.08
C SER A 140 17.98 10.19 18.33
N GLU A 141 17.37 9.12 17.83
CA GLU A 141 15.96 8.76 18.02
C GLU A 141 15.75 7.73 19.13
N ALA A 142 16.81 7.28 19.82
CA ALA A 142 16.72 6.28 20.90
C ALA A 142 15.74 6.69 22.01
N GLY A 143 15.66 7.99 22.34
CA GLY A 143 14.66 8.49 23.31
C GLY A 143 13.21 8.22 22.89
N LYS A 144 12.92 8.15 21.58
CA LYS A 144 11.59 7.78 21.08
C LYS A 144 11.34 6.28 21.23
N VAL A 145 12.37 5.45 21.13
CA VAL A 145 12.28 4.00 21.37
C VAL A 145 11.94 3.74 22.84
N ASN A 146 12.66 4.38 23.76
CA ASN A 146 12.37 4.29 25.20
C ASN A 146 10.93 4.71 25.52
N ALA A 147 10.46 5.82 24.93
CA ALA A 147 9.07 6.25 25.10
C ALA A 147 8.03 5.23 24.58
N ILE A 148 8.36 4.49 23.52
CA ILE A 148 7.53 3.39 23.02
C ILE A 148 7.55 2.21 24.00
N GLU A 149 8.72 1.82 24.52
CA GLU A 149 8.86 0.76 25.52
C GLU A 149 8.05 1.06 26.79
N ASP A 150 8.17 2.28 27.32
CA ASP A 150 7.45 2.73 28.50
C ASP A 150 5.93 2.69 28.28
N TYR A 151 5.48 3.11 27.09
CA TYR A 151 4.06 3.10 26.74
C TYR A 151 3.52 1.67 26.55
N GLN A 152 4.30 0.79 25.90
CA GLN A 152 3.96 -0.63 25.68
C GLN A 152 4.13 -1.47 26.96
N LYS A 153 4.89 -0.97 27.95
CA LYS A 153 5.35 -1.69 29.14
C LYS A 153 6.12 -2.97 28.80
N GLN A 154 6.83 -2.95 27.68
CA GLN A 154 7.58 -4.08 27.16
C GLN A 154 8.81 -3.58 26.40
N ALA A 155 9.95 -4.25 26.60
CA ALA A 155 11.16 -3.97 25.84
C ALA A 155 10.96 -4.28 24.36
N VAL A 156 11.50 -3.43 23.49
CA VAL A 156 11.42 -3.66 22.04
C VAL A 156 12.46 -4.69 21.61
N HIS A 157 12.12 -5.47 20.59
CA HIS A 157 13.08 -6.37 19.94
C HIS A 157 13.90 -5.60 18.90
N ILE A 158 15.19 -5.42 19.15
CA ILE A 158 16.13 -4.72 18.27
C ILE A 158 17.00 -5.74 17.53
N GLU A 159 17.05 -5.64 16.21
CA GLU A 159 17.92 -6.46 15.35
C GLU A 159 18.92 -5.59 14.58
N ASN A 160 20.04 -6.19 14.19
CA ASN A 160 21.04 -5.52 13.36
C ASN A 160 20.64 -5.59 11.88
N ALA A 161 20.71 -4.46 11.17
CA ALA A 161 20.42 -4.41 9.73
C ALA A 161 21.37 -5.28 8.87
N SER A 162 22.49 -5.77 9.42
CA SER A 162 23.38 -6.74 8.77
C SER A 162 22.81 -8.16 8.69
N SER A 163 21.79 -8.50 9.50
CA SER A 163 21.09 -9.79 9.40
C SER A 163 20.16 -9.87 8.18
N LEU A 164 19.84 -8.72 7.58
CA LEU A 164 18.95 -8.62 6.43
C LEU A 164 19.65 -9.12 5.17
N THR A 165 19.01 -10.07 4.51
CA THR A 165 19.48 -10.61 3.23
C THR A 165 18.94 -9.78 2.06
N LEU A 166 19.86 -9.39 1.18
CA LEU A 166 19.51 -8.86 -0.14
C LEU A 166 19.18 -10.03 -1.06
N GLN A 167 18.16 -9.84 -1.90
CA GLN A 167 17.84 -10.79 -2.95
C GLN A 167 18.29 -10.23 -4.29
N ASP A 168 19.20 -10.94 -4.95
CA ASP A 168 19.61 -10.59 -6.31
C ASP A 168 18.40 -10.69 -7.26
N ASN A 169 18.26 -9.71 -8.15
CA ASN A 169 17.14 -9.60 -9.10
C ASN A 169 15.74 -9.53 -8.47
N PHE A 170 15.64 -9.07 -7.20
CA PHE A 170 14.35 -8.90 -6.54
C PHE A 170 13.39 -8.02 -7.35
N LYS A 171 12.14 -8.50 -7.50
CA LYS A 171 11.07 -7.78 -8.19
C LYS A 171 9.79 -7.84 -7.38
N LEU A 172 9.55 -6.85 -6.53
CA LEU A 172 8.24 -6.63 -5.95
C LEU A 172 7.34 -5.91 -6.95
N LYS A 173 6.74 -6.69 -7.85
CA LYS A 173 5.74 -6.19 -8.80
C LYS A 173 4.34 -6.49 -8.28
N PRO A 174 3.41 -5.52 -8.40
CA PRO A 174 2.02 -5.75 -8.04
C PRO A 174 1.42 -6.83 -8.95
N GLU A 175 0.66 -7.77 -8.39
CA GLU A 175 -0.02 -8.82 -9.18
C GLU A 175 -1.06 -8.22 -10.14
N MET A 176 -1.65 -7.11 -9.71
CA MET A 176 -2.76 -6.47 -10.40
C MET A 176 -2.34 -5.16 -11.05
N THR A 177 -3.19 -4.68 -11.94
CA THR A 177 -3.19 -3.34 -12.52
C THR A 177 -4.60 -2.79 -12.41
N THR A 178 -4.75 -1.54 -12.01
CA THR A 178 -6.07 -0.91 -11.91
C THR A 178 -6.38 -0.18 -13.22
N LEU A 179 -7.56 -0.43 -13.77
CA LEU A 179 -8.12 0.37 -14.86
C LEU A 179 -9.14 1.35 -14.29
N CYS A 180 -9.05 2.62 -14.70
CA CYS A 180 -9.98 3.69 -14.37
C CYS A 180 -10.95 3.89 -15.53
N ILE A 181 -12.25 3.77 -15.25
CA ILE A 181 -13.34 3.96 -16.19
C ILE A 181 -14.04 5.29 -15.86
N SER A 182 -14.23 6.13 -16.87
CA SER A 182 -14.90 7.44 -16.72
C SER A 182 -16.43 7.30 -16.69
N ALA A 183 -16.93 6.45 -15.79
CA ALA A 183 -18.35 6.24 -15.53
C ALA A 183 -18.54 5.70 -14.11
N GLY A 184 -19.60 6.11 -13.41
CA GLY A 184 -19.84 5.70 -12.02
C GLY A 184 -21.32 5.46 -11.67
N ARG A 185 -21.67 5.57 -10.38
CA ARG A 185 -23.04 5.43 -9.88
C ARG A 185 -24.01 6.40 -10.57
N LYS A 186 -23.58 7.62 -10.89
CA LYS A 186 -24.40 8.62 -11.59
C LYS A 186 -24.71 8.22 -13.04
N ASP A 187 -23.88 7.37 -13.63
CA ASP A 187 -24.13 6.71 -14.91
C ASP A 187 -24.95 5.41 -14.78
N LYS A 188 -25.46 5.11 -13.58
CA LYS A 188 -26.16 3.86 -13.22
C LYS A 188 -25.30 2.61 -13.43
N ILE A 189 -23.97 2.74 -13.33
CA ILE A 189 -23.05 1.60 -13.44
C ILE A 189 -23.00 0.83 -12.13
N ARG A 190 -23.08 -0.50 -12.24
CA ARG A 190 -22.89 -1.47 -11.15
C ARG A 190 -21.67 -2.35 -11.43
N PRO A 191 -21.08 -3.02 -10.41
CA PRO A 191 -19.97 -3.93 -10.63
C PRO A 191 -20.23 -5.00 -11.70
N GLY A 192 -21.45 -5.56 -11.72
CA GLY A 192 -21.87 -6.54 -12.72
C GLY A 192 -21.85 -6.04 -14.16
N ASP A 193 -22.08 -4.73 -14.38
CA ASP A 193 -22.03 -4.15 -15.74
C ASP A 193 -20.60 -4.17 -16.29
N ILE A 194 -19.61 -3.89 -15.44
CA ILE A 194 -18.18 -3.89 -15.80
C ILE A 194 -17.68 -5.32 -15.95
N LEU A 195 -18.05 -6.21 -15.02
CA LEU A 195 -17.72 -7.63 -15.10
C LEU A 195 -18.25 -8.23 -16.40
N GLY A 196 -19.53 -8.01 -16.70
CA GLY A 196 -20.16 -8.50 -17.93
C GLY A 196 -19.47 -7.97 -19.19
N ALA A 197 -19.11 -6.67 -19.22
CA ALA A 197 -18.38 -6.10 -20.36
C ALA A 197 -17.00 -6.74 -20.56
N LEU A 198 -16.26 -7.02 -19.48
CA LEU A 198 -14.95 -7.67 -19.54
C LEU A 198 -15.04 -9.13 -20.00
N THR A 199 -16.07 -9.87 -19.56
CA THR A 199 -16.21 -11.30 -19.85
C THR A 199 -17.02 -11.60 -21.12
N ALA A 200 -17.68 -10.61 -21.73
CA ALA A 200 -18.56 -10.80 -22.89
C ALA A 200 -17.91 -11.51 -24.09
N THR A 201 -16.61 -11.29 -24.30
CA THR A 201 -15.85 -11.92 -25.41
C THR A 201 -15.37 -13.33 -25.10
N GLY A 202 -15.51 -13.80 -23.85
CA GLY A 202 -14.92 -15.04 -23.35
C GLY A 202 -13.40 -15.02 -23.19
N LYS A 203 -12.71 -13.95 -23.63
CA LYS A 203 -11.24 -13.84 -23.60
C LYS A 203 -10.68 -13.54 -22.21
N LEU A 204 -11.49 -12.99 -21.30
CA LEU A 204 -11.15 -12.77 -19.90
C LEU A 204 -12.08 -13.61 -19.02
N LYS A 205 -11.49 -14.29 -18.04
CA LYS A 205 -12.20 -15.10 -17.05
C LYS A 205 -12.29 -14.37 -15.72
N GLY A 206 -13.33 -14.68 -14.93
CA GLY A 206 -13.56 -14.10 -13.61
C GLY A 206 -12.32 -14.03 -12.70
N PRO A 207 -11.51 -15.09 -12.55
CA PRO A 207 -10.31 -15.07 -11.69
C PRO A 207 -9.21 -14.07 -12.11
N GLN A 208 -9.27 -13.53 -13.33
CA GLN A 208 -8.34 -12.51 -13.80
C GLN A 208 -8.81 -11.09 -13.47
N ILE A 209 -10.03 -10.95 -12.94
CA ILE A 209 -10.70 -9.71 -12.60
C ILE A 209 -10.83 -9.68 -11.07
N GLY A 210 -10.19 -8.70 -10.44
CA GLY A 210 -10.25 -8.50 -9.01
C GLY A 210 -11.39 -7.56 -8.62
N LYS A 211 -11.16 -6.83 -7.52
CA LYS A 211 -12.11 -5.89 -6.95
C LYS A 211 -12.56 -4.84 -7.97
N ILE A 212 -13.86 -4.53 -7.93
CA ILE A 212 -14.49 -3.45 -8.71
C ILE A 212 -15.04 -2.42 -7.73
N ASP A 213 -14.46 -1.22 -7.75
CA ASP A 213 -14.90 -0.10 -6.92
C ASP A 213 -15.68 0.89 -7.78
N ILE A 214 -16.93 1.18 -7.39
CA ILE A 214 -17.76 2.17 -8.06
C ILE A 214 -17.83 3.43 -7.20
N PHE A 215 -17.50 4.57 -7.79
CA PHE A 215 -17.68 5.91 -7.21
C PHE A 215 -18.75 6.66 -8.01
N ASP A 216 -19.05 7.90 -7.64
CA ASP A 216 -20.13 8.68 -8.26
C ASP A 216 -19.92 8.88 -9.77
N LYS A 217 -18.70 9.27 -10.17
CA LYS A 217 -18.35 9.61 -11.56
C LYS A 217 -17.34 8.66 -12.19
N LEU A 218 -16.67 7.84 -11.39
CA LEU A 218 -15.60 6.97 -11.82
C LEU A 218 -15.85 5.55 -11.30
N ALA A 219 -15.31 4.57 -12.00
CA ALA A 219 -15.23 3.21 -11.55
C ALA A 219 -13.81 2.69 -11.76
N TYR A 220 -13.39 1.76 -10.92
CA TYR A 220 -12.08 1.16 -10.97
C TYR A 220 -12.23 -0.35 -10.94
N VAL A 221 -11.39 -1.04 -11.71
CA VAL A 221 -11.35 -2.51 -11.72
C VAL A 221 -9.91 -2.97 -11.67
N ALA A 222 -9.61 -3.86 -10.73
CA ALA A 222 -8.33 -4.55 -10.66
C ALA A 222 -8.30 -5.67 -11.72
N ILE A 223 -7.25 -5.76 -12.50
CA ILE A 223 -7.04 -6.79 -13.52
C ILE A 223 -5.64 -7.39 -13.33
N LYS A 224 -5.48 -8.72 -13.42
CA LYS A 224 -4.15 -9.34 -13.41
C LYS A 224 -3.24 -8.70 -14.47
N GLN A 225 -1.99 -8.40 -14.13
CA GLN A 225 -1.07 -7.67 -15.02
C GLN A 225 -0.99 -8.27 -16.43
N ALA A 226 -0.90 -9.61 -16.53
CA ALA A 226 -0.82 -10.34 -17.81
C ALA A 226 -2.00 -10.05 -18.75
N CYS A 227 -3.16 -9.67 -18.19
CA CYS A 227 -4.40 -9.44 -18.91
C CYS A 227 -4.73 -7.96 -19.10
N ALA A 228 -3.93 -7.03 -18.55
CA ALA A 228 -4.25 -5.61 -18.50
C ALA A 228 -4.43 -4.97 -19.89
N LYS A 229 -3.56 -5.34 -20.86
CA LYS A 229 -3.65 -4.84 -22.24
C LYS A 229 -4.95 -5.30 -22.92
N LEU A 230 -5.30 -6.56 -22.74
CA LEU A 230 -6.53 -7.15 -23.29
C LEU A 230 -7.78 -6.50 -22.67
N ALA A 231 -7.81 -6.37 -21.34
CA ALA A 231 -8.91 -5.73 -20.63
C ALA A 231 -9.10 -4.26 -21.04
N LEU A 232 -8.00 -3.50 -21.17
CA LEU A 232 -8.05 -2.12 -21.64
C LEU A 232 -8.64 -2.04 -23.05
N LYS A 233 -8.24 -2.94 -23.96
CA LYS A 233 -8.79 -3.01 -25.32
C LYS A 233 -10.29 -3.30 -25.30
N ILE A 234 -10.71 -4.35 -24.58
CA ILE A 234 -12.13 -4.75 -24.47
C ILE A 234 -13.00 -3.60 -23.97
N LEU A 235 -12.56 -2.89 -22.93
CA LEU A 235 -13.34 -1.81 -22.34
C LEU A 235 -13.31 -0.51 -23.17
N SER A 236 -12.23 -0.25 -23.89
CA SER A 236 -12.09 0.97 -24.72
C SER A 236 -12.86 0.87 -26.02
N GLU A 237 -12.90 -0.32 -26.64
CA GLU A 237 -13.60 -0.56 -27.91
C GLU A 237 -15.07 -0.98 -27.66
N GLY A 238 -15.33 -1.66 -26.55
CA GLY A 238 -16.63 -2.17 -26.17
C GLY A 238 -17.58 -1.13 -25.58
N LYS A 239 -18.76 -1.61 -25.19
CA LYS A 239 -19.80 -0.80 -24.55
C LYS A 239 -20.04 -1.31 -23.14
N ILE A 240 -20.11 -0.39 -22.18
CA ILE A 240 -20.58 -0.67 -20.82
C ILE A 240 -21.98 -0.07 -20.72
N LYS A 241 -22.99 -0.90 -20.48
CA LYS A 241 -24.40 -0.47 -20.44
C LYS A 241 -24.81 0.28 -21.74
N GLY A 242 -24.40 -0.26 -22.89
CA GLY A 242 -24.74 0.28 -24.21
C GLY A 242 -23.97 1.53 -24.65
N ARG A 243 -23.06 2.07 -23.83
CA ARG A 243 -22.27 3.28 -24.15
C ARG A 243 -20.78 3.01 -24.11
N GLN A 244 -20.02 3.59 -25.04
CA GLN A 244 -18.56 3.62 -24.96
C GLN A 244 -18.12 4.56 -23.84
N ARG A 245 -17.08 4.18 -23.11
CA ARG A 245 -16.56 4.94 -21.97
C ARG A 245 -15.07 5.10 -22.10
N ARG A 246 -14.55 6.26 -21.67
CA ARG A 246 -13.11 6.49 -21.63
C ARG A 246 -12.49 5.65 -20.52
N VAL A 247 -11.54 4.79 -20.88
CA VAL A 247 -10.81 3.93 -19.95
C VAL A 247 -9.32 4.23 -20.05
N ARG A 248 -8.63 4.20 -18.92
CA ARG A 248 -7.16 4.31 -18.86
C ARG A 248 -6.59 3.38 -17.81
N LYS A 249 -5.37 2.90 -18.05
CA LYS A 249 -4.57 2.23 -17.03
C LYS A 249 -4.07 3.27 -16.01
N LEU A 250 -4.04 2.89 -14.73
CA LEU A 250 -3.35 3.61 -13.67
C LEU A 250 -1.97 3.00 -13.44
#